data_AF-A0AAD8A9W8-F1
#
_entry.id   AF-A0AAD8A9W8-F1
#
_cell.length_a   1.000
_cell.length_b   1.000
_cell.length_c   1.000
_cell.angle_alpha   90.00
_cell.angle_beta   90.00
_cell.angle_gamma   90.00
#
_symmetry.space_group_name_H-M   'P 1'
#
loop_
_entity.id
_entity.type
_entity.pdbx_description
1 polymer ?
#
loop_
_entity_poly.entity_id
_entity_poly.type
_entity_poly.pdbx_seq_one_letter_code
_entity_poly.pdbx_strand_id
1 'polypeptide(L)'
;MEIIAKNLSLSIRYAKSPSEESTYTNRIEEVIQIISLGHSDIGIGSLPIEPHVIDFAEFTDPYYITGATWYVPCPKPYPRLKKISETFPLSVWLLFAVAVILTALVTWCRSKWNKGLEVANYDSGLMCFYCMWAVILGVSVPNMPRTSSVRWLFLLFVWYAFIMNMLFQTFFTSYLVNPGIIVQVHTMDGLLESGIQMGYYKGAETSYFADESDPVSKIIKSRSEDCSDKNYKKCLLKVVVDKLLIASFRNLC
;
A
#
# COMPACT_ATOMS: atom_id res chain seq x y z
N MET A 1 31.73 27.82 0.70
CA MET A 1 32.12 29.16 1.21
C MET A 1 33.29 29.79 0.47
N GLU A 2 34.33 29.01 0.14
CA GLU A 2 35.50 29.54 -0.59
C GLU A 2 35.15 30.24 -1.91
N ILE A 3 34.16 29.73 -2.65
CA ILE A 3 33.66 30.35 -3.89
C ILE A 3 33.12 31.77 -3.63
N ILE A 4 32.33 31.95 -2.56
CA ILE A 4 31.72 33.23 -2.22
C ILE A 4 32.80 34.24 -1.81
N ALA A 5 33.71 33.85 -0.91
CA ALA A 5 34.80 34.74 -0.50
C ALA A 5 35.75 35.12 -1.62
N LYS A 6 36.03 34.20 -2.55
CA LYS A 6 36.84 34.51 -3.73
C LYS A 6 36.17 35.53 -4.64
N ASN A 7 34.86 35.39 -4.88
CA ASN A 7 34.12 36.32 -5.73
C ASN A 7 33.94 37.70 -5.10
N LEU A 8 33.84 37.78 -3.76
CA LEU A 8 33.65 39.03 -3.03
C LEU A 8 34.96 39.64 -2.48
N SER A 9 36.11 39.02 -2.74
CA SER A 9 37.42 39.43 -2.20
C SER A 9 37.45 39.54 -0.67
N LEU A 10 36.82 38.60 0.03
CA LEU A 10 36.70 38.57 1.50
C LEU A 10 37.72 37.64 2.17
N SER A 11 38.20 38.01 3.36
CA SER A 11 38.96 37.11 4.24
C SER A 11 38.02 36.42 5.24
N ILE A 12 37.94 35.09 5.22
CA ILE A 12 37.07 34.32 6.13
C ILE A 12 37.86 33.85 7.36
N ARG A 13 37.25 33.93 8.54
CA ARG A 13 37.65 33.18 9.73
C ARG A 13 36.49 32.30 10.17
N TYR A 14 36.74 31.01 10.32
CA TYR A 14 35.72 30.07 10.77
C TYR A 14 35.68 30.02 12.30
N ALA A 15 34.50 30.28 12.86
CA ALA A 15 34.18 29.99 14.25
C ALA A 15 33.28 28.74 14.29
N LYS A 16 33.56 27.81 15.20
CA LYS A 16 32.72 26.63 15.40
C LYS A 16 31.62 26.97 16.41
N SER A 17 30.41 26.50 16.16
CA SER A 17 29.34 26.58 17.17
C SER A 17 29.75 25.78 18.42
N PRO A 18 29.53 26.32 19.64
CA PRO A 18 29.95 25.68 20.89
C PRO A 18 29.20 24.38 21.22
N SER A 19 28.07 24.09 20.57
CA SER A 19 27.19 22.96 20.94
C SER A 19 27.04 21.90 19.83
N GLU A 20 28.09 21.10 19.61
CA GLU A 20 28.01 19.98 18.66
C GLU A 20 27.02 18.88 19.10
N GLU A 21 26.77 18.75 20.42
CA GLU A 21 25.88 17.75 21.01
C GLU A 21 24.43 18.24 21.23
N SER A 22 24.11 19.49 20.90
CA SER A 22 22.76 20.03 21.08
C SER A 22 21.83 19.60 19.93
N THR A 23 20.53 19.63 20.20
CA THR A 23 19.51 19.36 19.16
C THR A 23 19.64 20.35 18.01
N TYR A 24 19.28 19.92 16.81
CA TYR A 24 19.35 20.78 15.61
C TYR A 24 18.70 22.17 15.79
N THR A 25 17.56 22.25 16.48
CA THR A 25 16.88 23.52 16.80
C THR A 25 17.71 24.43 17.70
N ASN A 26 18.27 23.89 18.79
CA ASN A 26 19.14 24.65 19.68
C ASN A 26 20.37 25.18 18.92
N ARG A 27 20.91 24.40 17.98
CA ARG A 27 22.00 24.86 17.11
C ARG A 27 21.60 26.05 16.23
N ILE A 28 20.37 26.06 15.71
CA ILE A 28 19.86 27.20 14.92
C ILE A 28 19.71 28.43 15.82
N GLU A 29 19.04 28.29 16.96
CA GLU A 29 18.82 29.38 17.92
C GLU A 29 20.14 29.99 18.40
N GLU A 30 21.12 29.15 18.74
CA GLU A 30 22.45 29.61 19.16
C GLU A 30 23.20 30.35 18.04
N VAL A 31 23.13 29.86 16.80
CA VAL A 31 23.76 30.55 15.65
C VAL A 31 23.14 31.93 15.47
N ILE A 32 21.81 32.04 15.55
CA ILE A 32 21.11 33.32 15.45
C ILE A 32 21.51 34.23 16.62
N GLN A 33 21.58 33.70 17.83
CA GLN A 33 21.96 34.46 19.01
C GLN A 33 23.39 35.01 18.93
N ILE A 34 24.34 34.21 18.44
CA ILE A 34 25.75 34.63 18.24
C ILE A 34 25.83 35.77 17.23
N ILE A 35 25.03 35.71 16.15
CA ILE A 35 24.95 36.76 15.13
C ILE A 35 24.31 38.02 15.71
N SER A 36 23.17 37.89 16.42
CA SER A 36 22.46 39.04 16.99
C SER A 36 23.27 39.78 18.05
N LEU A 37 24.15 39.07 18.77
CA LEU A 37 25.07 39.65 19.75
C LEU A 37 26.33 40.27 19.11
N GLY A 38 26.50 40.17 17.80
CA GLY A 38 27.66 40.71 17.08
C GLY A 38 28.96 39.91 17.30
N HIS A 39 28.87 38.66 17.75
CA HIS A 39 30.02 37.78 17.90
C HIS A 39 30.44 37.10 16.59
N SER A 40 29.58 37.10 15.58
CA SER A 40 29.89 36.61 14.23
C SER A 40 29.12 37.42 13.20
N ASP A 41 29.76 37.67 12.06
CA ASP A 41 29.17 38.49 10.99
C ASP A 41 28.19 37.69 10.12
N ILE A 42 28.44 36.39 9.93
CA ILE A 42 27.67 35.53 9.01
C ILE A 42 27.48 34.13 9.61
N GLY A 43 26.23 33.66 9.63
CA GLY A 43 25.86 32.26 9.93
C GLY A 43 25.62 31.45 8.68
N ILE A 44 26.19 30.25 8.60
CA ILE A 44 26.06 29.38 7.42
C ILE A 44 25.81 27.94 7.87
N GLY A 45 24.79 27.33 7.30
CA GLY A 45 24.43 25.95 7.57
C GLY A 45 23.04 25.65 7.03
N SER A 46 22.47 24.52 7.46
CA SER A 46 21.06 24.22 7.23
C SER A 46 20.22 25.07 8.18
N LEU A 47 20.06 26.35 7.88
CA LEU A 47 19.29 27.32 8.66
C LEU A 47 17.95 27.57 7.95
N PRO A 48 16.83 27.03 8.44
CA PRO A 48 15.53 27.30 7.84
C PRO A 48 15.12 28.75 8.11
N ILE A 49 14.48 29.38 7.13
CA ILE A 49 13.85 30.68 7.32
C ILE A 49 12.48 30.42 7.96
N GLU A 50 12.40 30.63 9.27
CA GLU A 50 11.16 30.48 10.04
C GLU A 50 10.67 31.85 10.50
N PRO A 51 9.35 32.12 10.55
CA PRO A 51 8.82 33.44 10.91
C PRO A 51 9.36 34.02 12.21
N HIS A 52 9.67 33.16 13.19
CA HIS A 52 10.15 33.57 14.51
C HIS A 52 11.62 34.01 14.53
N VAL A 53 12.42 33.69 13.51
CA VAL A 53 13.86 34.04 13.45
C VAL A 53 14.17 35.25 12.58
N ILE A 54 13.22 35.64 11.71
CA ILE A 54 13.42 36.73 10.73
C ILE A 54 13.59 38.08 11.41
N ASP A 55 13.01 38.26 12.60
CA ASP A 55 13.14 39.50 13.39
C ASP A 55 14.53 39.68 14.02
N PHE A 56 15.34 38.62 14.07
CA PHE A 56 16.64 38.61 14.76
C PHE A 56 17.85 38.61 13.82
N ALA A 57 17.66 38.27 12.54
CA ALA A 57 18.74 38.22 11.56
C ALA A 57 18.22 38.44 10.12
N GLU A 58 19.06 39.06 9.28
CA GLU A 58 18.79 39.16 7.84
C GLU A 58 19.20 37.86 7.12
N PHE A 59 18.29 37.33 6.31
CA PHE A 59 18.51 36.11 5.54
C PHE A 59 18.74 36.43 4.06
N THR A 60 19.62 35.65 3.42
CA THR A 60 19.80 35.67 1.96
C THR A 60 18.67 34.92 1.27
N ASP A 61 18.58 35.07 -0.06
CA ASP A 61 17.65 34.26 -0.85
C ASP A 61 17.90 32.76 -0.63
N PRO A 62 16.85 31.96 -0.39
CA PRO A 62 17.00 30.55 -0.10
C PRO A 62 17.61 29.82 -1.31
N TYR A 63 18.80 29.26 -1.11
CA TYR A 63 19.51 28.50 -2.15
C TYR A 63 19.05 27.02 -2.22
N TYR A 64 18.31 26.53 -1.22
CA TYR A 64 17.79 25.18 -1.17
C TYR A 64 16.39 25.16 -0.54
N ILE A 65 15.41 24.67 -1.29
CA ILE A 65 14.03 24.50 -0.82
C ILE A 65 13.84 23.05 -0.41
N THR A 66 13.38 22.83 0.81
CA THR A 66 13.09 21.50 1.36
C THR A 66 11.78 21.54 2.14
N GLY A 67 11.03 20.44 2.12
CA GLY A 67 9.79 20.28 2.86
C GLY A 67 9.84 19.09 3.81
N ALA A 68 8.85 19.00 4.70
CA ALA A 68 8.66 17.83 5.55
C ALA A 68 8.12 16.66 4.72
N THR A 69 8.78 15.51 4.79
CA THR A 69 8.38 14.30 4.07
C THR A 69 8.17 13.15 5.04
N TRP A 70 7.02 12.48 4.93
CA TRP A 70 6.71 11.29 5.71
C TRP A 70 7.33 10.04 5.08
N TYR A 71 8.06 9.28 5.89
CA TYR A 71 8.57 7.95 5.57
C TYR A 71 7.57 6.92 6.06
N VAL A 72 6.95 6.23 5.11
CA VAL A 72 5.98 5.17 5.39
C VAL A 72 6.62 3.79 5.18
N PRO A 73 6.22 2.77 5.95
CA PRO A 73 6.71 1.41 5.75
C PRO A 73 6.42 0.90 4.33
N CYS A 74 7.36 0.17 3.73
CA CYS A 74 7.15 -0.42 2.40
C CYS A 74 5.95 -1.37 2.42
N PRO A 75 5.06 -1.31 1.42
CA PRO A 75 3.89 -2.16 1.36
C PRO A 75 4.29 -3.63 1.23
N LYS A 76 3.54 -4.52 1.88
CA LYS A 76 3.75 -5.97 1.74
C LYS A 76 3.00 -6.46 0.48
N PRO A 77 3.55 -7.44 -0.26
CA PRO A 77 2.76 -8.13 -1.27
C PRO A 77 1.59 -8.84 -0.60
N TYR A 78 0.43 -8.90 -1.26
CA TYR A 78 -0.71 -9.63 -0.73
C TYR A 78 -0.34 -11.11 -0.47
N PRO A 79 -0.81 -11.72 0.64
CA PRO A 79 -0.58 -13.13 0.91
C PRO A 79 -1.18 -14.00 -0.21
N ARG A 80 -0.31 -14.70 -0.95
CA ARG A 80 -0.62 -15.42 -2.19
C ARG A 80 -1.76 -16.43 -2.07
N LEU A 81 -1.87 -17.10 -0.91
CA LEU A 81 -2.86 -18.16 -0.67
C LEU A 81 -4.25 -17.62 -0.32
N LYS A 82 -4.37 -16.41 0.26
CA LYS A 82 -5.66 -15.84 0.65
C LYS A 82 -6.50 -15.42 -0.58
N LYS A 83 -5.84 -15.09 -1.69
CA LYS A 83 -6.48 -14.74 -2.97
C LYS A 83 -7.09 -15.91 -3.73
N ILE A 84 -6.72 -17.16 -3.41
CA ILE A 84 -7.20 -18.32 -4.17
C ILE A 84 -8.71 -18.53 -3.93
N SER A 85 -9.16 -18.42 -2.67
CA SER A 85 -10.60 -18.45 -2.33
C SER A 85 -11.35 -17.17 -2.70
N GLU A 86 -10.63 -16.05 -2.89
CA GLU A 86 -11.19 -14.77 -3.33
C GLU A 86 -11.12 -14.58 -4.86
N THR A 87 -10.61 -15.57 -5.61
CA THR A 87 -10.43 -15.46 -7.07
C THR A 87 -11.77 -15.20 -7.77
N PHE A 88 -12.83 -15.80 -7.23
CA PHE A 88 -14.20 -15.52 -7.64
C PHE A 88 -15.05 -15.15 -6.42
N PRO A 89 -15.92 -14.13 -6.54
CA PRO A 89 -16.87 -13.82 -5.48
C PRO A 89 -17.83 -15.00 -5.27
N LEU A 90 -18.39 -15.10 -4.06
CA LEU A 90 -19.34 -16.16 -3.69
C LEU A 90 -20.50 -16.28 -4.69
N SER A 91 -20.94 -15.15 -5.26
CA SER A 91 -21.98 -15.10 -6.30
C SER A 91 -21.63 -15.94 -7.54
N VAL A 92 -20.38 -15.91 -8.00
CA VAL A 92 -19.94 -16.68 -9.17
C VAL A 92 -19.88 -18.17 -8.84
N TRP A 93 -19.43 -18.54 -7.64
CA TRP A 93 -19.46 -19.94 -7.19
C TRP A 93 -20.89 -20.49 -7.09
N LEU A 94 -21.83 -19.68 -6.58
CA LEU A 94 -23.24 -20.05 -6.52
C LEU A 94 -23.84 -20.21 -7.92
N LEU A 95 -23.58 -19.26 -8.83
CA LEU A 95 -24.03 -19.34 -10.22
C LEU A 95 -23.45 -20.56 -10.94
N PHE A 96 -22.17 -20.87 -10.69
CA PHE A 96 -21.52 -22.06 -11.21
C PHE A 96 -22.22 -23.33 -10.71
N ALA A 97 -22.45 -23.47 -9.39
CA ALA A 97 -23.15 -24.61 -8.82
C ALA A 97 -24.57 -24.77 -9.38
N VAL A 98 -25.32 -23.66 -9.51
CA VAL A 98 -26.65 -23.63 -10.10
C VAL A 98 -26.62 -24.09 -11.56
N ALA A 99 -25.65 -23.65 -12.37
CA ALA A 99 -25.53 -24.06 -13.76
C ALA A 99 -25.28 -25.57 -13.90
N VAL A 100 -24.48 -26.16 -13.02
CA VAL A 100 -24.22 -27.61 -12.98
C VAL A 100 -25.47 -28.40 -12.59
N ILE A 101 -26.19 -27.94 -11.57
CA ILE A 101 -27.43 -28.59 -11.13
C ILE A 101 -28.50 -28.50 -12.23
N LEU A 102 -28.69 -27.33 -12.85
CA LEU A 102 -29.65 -27.14 -13.92
C LEU A 102 -29.35 -28.02 -15.12
N THR A 103 -28.09 -28.13 -15.55
CA THR A 103 -27.71 -28.99 -16.67
C THR A 103 -27.89 -30.48 -16.36
N ALA A 104 -27.58 -30.92 -15.14
CA ALA A 104 -27.87 -32.27 -14.68
C ALA A 104 -29.39 -32.56 -14.63
N LEU A 105 -30.20 -31.61 -14.15
CA LEU A 105 -31.66 -31.75 -14.10
C LEU A 105 -32.28 -31.77 -15.50
N VAL A 106 -31.85 -30.89 -16.40
CA VAL A 106 -32.37 -30.85 -17.78
C VAL A 106 -32.01 -32.13 -18.53
N THR A 107 -30.78 -32.63 -18.40
CA THR A 107 -30.39 -33.91 -19.01
C THR A 107 -31.18 -35.09 -18.44
N TRP A 108 -31.37 -35.13 -17.12
CA TRP A 108 -32.19 -36.15 -16.48
C TRP A 108 -33.66 -36.11 -16.92
N CYS A 109 -34.29 -34.93 -16.93
CA CYS A 109 -35.67 -34.75 -17.39
C CYS A 109 -35.84 -35.16 -18.87
N ARG A 110 -34.86 -34.85 -19.72
CA ARG A 110 -34.89 -35.22 -21.14
C ARG A 110 -34.72 -36.73 -21.34
N SER A 111 -33.85 -37.36 -20.55
CA SER A 111 -33.69 -38.81 -20.52
C SER A 111 -34.97 -39.52 -20.07
N LYS A 112 -35.62 -39.03 -19.00
CA LYS A 112 -36.92 -39.53 -18.49
C LYS A 112 -38.07 -39.39 -19.49
N TRP A 113 -38.09 -38.30 -20.26
CA TRP A 113 -39.12 -38.08 -21.29
C TRP A 113 -38.93 -39.01 -22.48
N ASN A 114 -37.68 -39.24 -22.88
CA ASN A 114 -37.31 -40.09 -24.02
C ASN A 114 -36.98 -41.52 -23.58
N LYS A 115 -37.89 -42.16 -22.83
CA LYS A 115 -37.68 -43.50 -22.25
C LYS A 115 -37.17 -44.49 -23.29
N GLY A 116 -36.02 -45.11 -23.03
CA GLY A 116 -35.43 -46.17 -23.85
C GLY A 116 -34.48 -45.71 -24.98
N LEU A 117 -34.35 -44.40 -25.23
CA LEU A 117 -33.41 -43.86 -26.23
C LEU A 117 -32.04 -43.49 -25.65
N GLU A 118 -31.95 -43.31 -24.33
CA GLU A 118 -30.73 -42.92 -23.62
C GLU A 118 -30.04 -44.08 -22.88
N VAL A 119 -28.77 -43.88 -22.53
CA VAL A 119 -27.99 -44.87 -21.76
C VAL A 119 -28.46 -44.91 -20.31
N ALA A 120 -28.47 -46.09 -19.68
CA ALA A 120 -28.94 -46.30 -18.29
C ALA A 120 -28.31 -45.34 -17.26
N ASN A 121 -27.08 -44.89 -17.50
CA ASN A 121 -26.40 -43.90 -16.65
C ASN A 121 -27.11 -42.54 -16.59
N TYR A 122 -27.94 -42.20 -17.56
CA TYR A 122 -28.69 -40.93 -17.60
C TYR A 122 -30.12 -41.05 -17.06
N ASP A 123 -30.54 -42.22 -16.59
CA ASP A 123 -31.89 -42.43 -16.04
C ASP A 123 -31.97 -42.04 -14.55
N SER A 124 -30.82 -42.03 -13.86
CA SER A 124 -30.67 -41.55 -12.49
C SER A 124 -30.10 -40.12 -12.45
N GLY A 125 -30.76 -39.22 -11.72
CA GLY A 125 -30.33 -37.82 -11.58
C GLY A 125 -28.95 -37.69 -10.90
N LEU A 126 -28.62 -38.58 -9.95
CA LEU A 126 -27.32 -38.59 -9.29
C LEU A 126 -26.18 -38.96 -10.25
N MET A 127 -26.44 -39.91 -11.15
CA MET A 127 -25.45 -40.33 -12.14
C MET A 127 -25.29 -39.27 -13.24
N CYS A 128 -26.36 -38.54 -13.59
CA CYS A 128 -26.26 -37.35 -14.45
C CYS A 128 -25.37 -36.28 -13.81
N PHE A 129 -25.58 -35.97 -12.52
CA PHE A 129 -24.75 -35.03 -11.79
C PHE A 129 -23.29 -35.47 -11.75
N TYR A 130 -23.02 -36.76 -11.48
CA TYR A 130 -21.67 -37.32 -11.50
C TYR A 130 -21.00 -37.15 -12.88
N CYS A 131 -21.72 -37.41 -13.97
CA CYS A 131 -21.21 -37.22 -15.33
C CYS A 131 -20.88 -35.74 -15.61
N MET A 132 -21.73 -34.81 -15.20
CA MET A 132 -21.46 -33.37 -15.35
C MET A 132 -20.28 -32.92 -14.48
N TRP A 133 -20.17 -33.45 -13.27
CA TRP A 133 -19.05 -33.20 -12.37
C TRP A 133 -17.73 -33.70 -12.94
N ALA A 134 -17.72 -34.87 -13.57
CA ALA A 134 -16.53 -35.40 -14.24
C ALA A 134 -16.04 -34.48 -15.37
N VAL A 135 -16.95 -33.93 -16.18
CA VAL A 135 -16.61 -32.98 -17.25
C VAL A 135 -15.98 -31.70 -16.70
N ILE A 136 -16.48 -31.17 -15.58
CA ILE A 136 -15.90 -30.00 -14.91
C ILE A 136 -14.45 -30.28 -14.50
N LEU A 137 -14.19 -31.47 -13.95
CA LEU A 137 -12.86 -31.90 -13.55
C LEU A 137 -11.94 -32.24 -14.74
N GLY A 138 -12.41 -32.11 -15.97
CA GLY A 138 -11.66 -32.47 -17.18
C GLY A 138 -11.51 -33.98 -17.38
N VAL A 139 -12.37 -34.78 -16.75
CA VAL A 139 -12.37 -36.24 -16.84
C VAL A 139 -13.42 -36.70 -17.84
N SER A 140 -13.09 -37.75 -18.60
CA SER A 140 -14.00 -38.37 -19.56
C SER A 140 -15.21 -39.01 -18.87
N VAL A 141 -16.38 -38.85 -19.48
CA VAL A 141 -17.63 -39.47 -19.02
C VAL A 141 -17.64 -40.95 -19.43
N PRO A 142 -18.14 -41.87 -18.57
CA PRO A 142 -18.14 -43.31 -18.86
C PRO A 142 -18.99 -43.71 -20.08
N ASN A 143 -20.05 -42.97 -20.41
CA ASN A 143 -20.90 -43.22 -21.57
C ASN A 143 -21.36 -41.90 -22.20
N MET A 144 -21.33 -41.80 -23.52
CA MET A 144 -21.83 -40.62 -24.24
C MET A 144 -23.37 -40.64 -24.35
N PRO A 145 -24.03 -39.47 -24.32
CA PRO A 145 -25.46 -39.36 -24.56
C PRO A 145 -25.81 -39.72 -26.01
N ARG A 146 -26.97 -40.37 -26.21
CA ARG A 146 -27.36 -40.93 -27.52
C ARG A 146 -28.30 -40.02 -28.30
N THR A 147 -29.21 -39.30 -27.65
CA THR A 147 -30.14 -38.42 -28.38
C THR A 147 -29.46 -37.11 -28.78
N SER A 148 -29.79 -36.62 -29.98
CA SER A 148 -29.20 -35.39 -30.54
C SER A 148 -29.39 -34.17 -29.64
N SER A 149 -30.55 -34.04 -28.98
CA SER A 149 -30.84 -32.91 -28.08
C SER A 149 -29.95 -32.92 -26.83
N VAL A 150 -29.74 -34.07 -26.20
CA VAL A 150 -28.87 -34.21 -25.03
C VAL A 150 -27.41 -34.07 -25.43
N ARG A 151 -27.02 -34.55 -26.62
CA ARG A 151 -25.67 -34.40 -27.16
C ARG A 151 -25.28 -32.94 -27.39
N TRP A 152 -26.17 -32.12 -27.97
CA TRP A 152 -25.92 -30.68 -28.12
C TRP A 152 -25.80 -29.96 -26.77
N LEU A 153 -26.68 -30.27 -25.82
CA LEU A 153 -26.61 -29.72 -24.46
C LEU A 153 -25.30 -30.11 -23.77
N PHE A 154 -24.87 -31.36 -23.93
CA PHE A 154 -23.61 -31.87 -23.39
C PHE A 154 -22.40 -31.16 -24.01
N LEU A 155 -22.38 -30.96 -25.33
CA LEU A 155 -21.31 -30.21 -26.01
C LEU A 155 -21.22 -28.75 -25.53
N LEU A 156 -22.36 -28.08 -25.38
CA LEU A 156 -22.39 -26.72 -24.81
C LEU A 156 -21.86 -26.69 -23.38
N PHE A 157 -22.19 -27.70 -22.58
CA PHE A 157 -21.70 -27.82 -21.21
C PHE A 157 -20.19 -28.11 -21.14
N VAL A 158 -19.66 -28.95 -22.04
CA VAL A 158 -18.22 -29.18 -22.17
C VAL A 158 -17.50 -27.88 -22.53
N TRP A 159 -18.05 -27.10 -23.46
CA TRP A 159 -17.49 -25.79 -23.83
C TRP A 159 -17.50 -24.80 -22.65
N TYR A 160 -18.60 -24.75 -21.91
CA TYR A 160 -18.70 -23.96 -20.68
C TYR A 160 -17.66 -24.38 -19.63
N ALA A 161 -17.53 -25.68 -19.37
CA ALA A 161 -16.54 -26.22 -18.43
C ALA A 161 -15.11 -25.89 -18.85
N PHE A 162 -14.82 -25.95 -20.16
CA PHE A 162 -13.52 -25.57 -20.70
C PHE A 162 -13.21 -24.08 -20.44
N ILE A 163 -14.14 -23.18 -20.74
CA ILE A 163 -13.98 -21.74 -20.48
C ILE A 163 -13.79 -21.47 -18.99
N MET A 164 -14.62 -22.07 -18.13
CA MET A 164 -14.53 -21.85 -16.67
C MET A 164 -13.19 -22.32 -16.10
N ASN A 165 -12.68 -23.48 -16.55
CA ASN A 165 -11.36 -23.96 -16.17
C ASN A 165 -10.25 -23.02 -16.66
N MET A 166 -10.32 -22.54 -17.90
CA MET A 166 -9.35 -21.60 -18.46
C MET A 166 -9.35 -20.28 -17.68
N LEU A 167 -10.51 -19.74 -17.34
CA LEU A 167 -10.63 -18.51 -16.53
C LEU A 167 -10.00 -18.73 -15.15
N PHE A 168 -10.37 -19.81 -14.46
CA PHE A 168 -9.80 -20.13 -13.15
C PHE A 168 -8.27 -20.23 -13.22
N GLN A 169 -7.72 -20.96 -14.19
CA GLN A 169 -6.27 -21.09 -14.37
C GLN A 169 -5.61 -19.74 -14.70
N THR A 170 -6.22 -18.91 -15.54
CA THR A 170 -5.67 -17.60 -15.94
C THR A 170 -5.62 -16.64 -14.75
N PHE A 171 -6.69 -16.55 -13.96
CA PHE A 171 -6.67 -15.71 -12.75
C PHE A 171 -5.72 -16.25 -11.69
N PHE A 172 -5.72 -17.57 -11.49
CA PHE A 172 -4.81 -18.23 -10.54
C PHE A 172 -3.35 -17.97 -10.89
N THR A 173 -2.97 -18.13 -12.15
CA THR A 173 -1.61 -17.82 -12.63
C THR A 173 -1.29 -16.33 -12.54
N SER A 174 -2.23 -15.45 -12.89
CA SER A 174 -2.05 -14.00 -12.72
C SER A 174 -1.75 -13.62 -11.28
N TYR A 175 -2.45 -14.21 -10.30
CA TYR A 175 -2.21 -13.94 -8.88
C TYR A 175 -0.90 -14.54 -8.36
N LEU A 176 -0.48 -15.67 -8.92
CA LEU A 176 0.83 -16.27 -8.60
C LEU A 176 1.98 -15.42 -9.13
N VAL A 177 1.86 -14.91 -10.36
CA VAL A 177 2.87 -14.09 -11.01
C VAL A 177 2.93 -12.69 -10.39
N ASN A 178 1.78 -12.05 -10.20
CA ASN A 178 1.69 -10.73 -9.59
C ASN A 178 0.49 -10.64 -8.62
N PRO A 179 0.71 -10.86 -7.31
CA PRO A 179 -0.38 -10.80 -6.32
C PRO A 179 -0.92 -9.37 -6.12
N GLY A 180 -0.30 -8.34 -6.70
CA GLY A 180 -0.56 -6.95 -6.39
C GLY A 180 0.05 -6.53 -5.05
N ILE A 181 0.15 -5.22 -4.86
CA ILE A 181 0.75 -4.60 -3.68
C ILE A 181 -0.39 -4.04 -2.81
N ILE A 182 -0.30 -4.18 -1.48
CA ILE A 182 -1.24 -3.53 -0.56
C ILE A 182 -1.08 -2.01 -0.69
N VAL A 183 -2.19 -1.28 -0.84
CA VAL A 183 -2.19 0.19 -1.03
C VAL A 183 -1.30 0.85 0.02
N GLN A 184 -0.28 1.58 -0.45
CA GLN A 184 0.61 2.36 0.40
C GLN A 184 -0.03 3.72 0.67
N VAL A 185 0.17 4.24 1.88
CA VAL A 185 -0.28 5.59 2.24
C VAL A 185 0.51 6.59 1.39
N HIS A 186 -0.17 7.26 0.47
CA HIS A 186 0.42 8.26 -0.42
C HIS A 186 -0.13 9.68 -0.18
N THR A 187 -1.23 9.80 0.57
CA THR A 187 -1.91 11.06 0.84
C THR A 187 -1.95 11.35 2.33
N MET A 188 -2.10 12.63 2.68
CA MET A 188 -2.30 13.05 4.07
C MET A 188 -3.58 12.45 4.66
N ASP A 189 -4.66 12.42 3.89
CA ASP A 189 -5.93 11.82 4.36
C ASP A 189 -5.75 10.32 4.65
N GLY A 190 -5.08 9.59 3.75
CA GLY A 190 -4.76 8.18 3.98
C GLY A 190 -3.84 7.96 5.19
N LEU A 191 -2.98 8.92 5.50
CA LEU A 191 -2.14 8.89 6.69
C LEU A 191 -2.98 9.03 7.97
N LEU A 192 -3.93 9.98 7.98
CA LEU A 192 -4.83 10.22 9.10
C LEU A 192 -5.80 9.04 9.31
N GLU A 193 -6.30 8.44 8.23
CA GLU A 193 -7.17 7.27 8.26
C GLU A 193 -6.44 5.99 8.68
N SER A 194 -5.14 5.86 8.37
CA SER A 194 -4.37 4.64 8.67
C SER A 194 -4.33 4.30 10.17
N GLY A 195 -4.50 5.30 11.04
CA GLY A 195 -4.41 5.12 12.49
C GLY A 195 -3.00 4.78 13.01
N ILE A 196 -1.99 4.80 12.14
CA ILE A 196 -0.61 4.46 12.49
C ILE A 196 -0.01 5.63 13.30
N GLN A 197 0.86 5.32 14.26
CA GLN A 197 1.56 6.35 15.04
C GLN A 197 2.51 7.16 14.16
N MET A 198 2.61 8.46 14.43
CA MET A 198 3.44 9.39 13.66
C MET A 198 4.67 9.80 14.45
N GLY A 199 5.86 9.44 13.96
CA GLY A 199 7.13 9.83 14.56
C GLY A 199 7.66 11.13 13.98
N TYR A 200 7.89 12.15 14.79
CA TYR A 200 8.57 13.37 14.32
C TYR A 200 9.25 14.07 15.49
N TYR A 201 10.11 15.04 15.20
CA TYR A 201 10.75 15.83 16.25
C TYR A 201 9.72 16.74 16.93
N LYS A 202 9.51 16.59 18.25
CA LYS A 202 8.44 17.33 18.96
C LYS A 202 8.55 18.86 18.89
N GLY A 203 9.75 19.42 18.76
CA GLY A 203 9.89 20.87 18.58
C GLY A 203 9.33 21.36 17.23
N ALA A 204 9.03 20.48 16.28
CA ALA A 204 8.31 20.83 15.06
C ALA A 204 6.82 21.15 15.31
N GLU A 205 6.24 20.82 16.47
CA GLU A 205 4.84 21.13 16.76
C GLU A 205 4.56 22.62 16.83
N THR A 206 5.51 23.41 17.32
CA THR A 206 5.37 24.87 17.44
C THR A 206 5.52 25.59 16.11
N SER A 207 6.15 24.98 15.10
CA SER A 207 6.36 25.57 13.78
C SER A 207 5.40 25.03 12.72
N TYR A 208 5.22 23.70 12.64
CA TYR A 208 4.37 23.06 11.62
C TYR A 208 2.93 22.81 12.07
N PHE A 209 2.69 22.68 13.37
CA PHE A 209 1.39 22.31 13.93
C PHE A 209 0.93 23.31 15.01
N ALA A 210 1.32 24.58 14.88
CA ALA A 210 1.06 25.60 15.90
C ALA A 210 -0.43 25.86 16.10
N ASP A 211 -1.22 25.70 15.04
CA ASP A 211 -2.66 25.97 15.04
C ASP A 211 -3.42 24.85 15.76
N GLU A 212 -3.92 25.17 16.96
CA GLU A 212 -4.77 24.27 17.74
C GLU A 212 -6.22 24.23 17.25
N SER A 213 -6.63 25.08 16.31
CA SER A 213 -7.98 25.01 15.72
C SER A 213 -8.06 23.97 14.60
N ASP A 214 -6.92 23.65 13.98
CA ASP A 214 -6.82 22.68 12.89
C ASP A 214 -7.04 21.23 13.39
N PRO A 215 -8.06 20.51 12.88
CA PRO A 215 -8.31 19.13 13.26
C PRO A 215 -7.16 18.19 12.86
N VAL A 216 -6.43 18.48 11.78
CA VAL A 216 -5.31 17.66 11.31
C VAL A 216 -4.17 17.72 12.31
N SER A 217 -3.78 18.92 12.72
CA SER A 217 -2.77 19.17 13.75
C SER A 217 -3.11 18.46 15.06
N LYS A 218 -4.37 18.47 15.51
CA LYS A 218 -4.80 17.71 16.71
C LYS A 218 -4.59 16.21 16.56
N ILE A 219 -5.00 15.64 15.42
CA ILE A 219 -4.87 14.19 15.19
C ILE A 219 -3.40 13.79 15.17
N ILE A 220 -2.56 14.53 14.45
CA ILE A 220 -1.12 14.26 14.36
C ILE A 220 -0.47 14.34 15.75
N LYS A 221 -0.73 15.39 16.53
CA LYS A 221 -0.22 15.53 17.91
C LYS A 221 -0.72 14.41 18.83
N SER A 222 -1.98 14.00 18.71
CA SER A 222 -2.54 12.94 19.57
C SER A 222 -1.91 11.56 19.34
N ARG A 223 -1.32 11.35 18.17
CA ARG A 223 -0.69 10.08 17.75
C ARG A 223 0.82 10.20 17.60
N SER A 224 1.43 11.25 18.15
CA SER A 224 2.83 11.55 17.94
C SER A 224 3.78 10.76 18.86
N GLU A 225 4.91 10.35 18.30
CA GLU A 225 6.07 9.85 19.04
C GLU A 225 7.27 10.78 18.80
N ASP A 226 8.01 11.13 19.87
CA ASP A 226 9.19 11.99 19.74
C ASP A 226 10.35 11.24 19.09
N CYS A 227 10.69 11.68 17.87
CA CYS A 227 11.81 11.18 17.09
C CYS A 227 12.94 12.22 17.00
N SER A 228 13.38 12.71 18.16
CA SER A 228 14.52 13.62 18.30
C SER A 228 15.86 12.99 17.90
N ASP A 229 16.90 13.82 17.74
CA ASP A 229 18.25 13.43 17.28
C ASP A 229 18.89 12.30 18.13
N LYS A 230 18.45 12.08 19.37
CA LYS A 230 18.92 10.96 20.20
C LYS A 230 18.22 9.64 19.86
N ASN A 231 16.96 9.72 19.40
CA ASN A 231 16.07 8.59 19.18
C ASN A 231 15.77 8.32 17.70
N TYR A 232 16.27 9.13 16.76
CA TYR A 232 15.94 9.03 15.33
C TYR A 232 16.21 7.62 14.77
N LYS A 233 17.32 6.98 15.16
CA LYS A 233 17.68 5.61 14.74
C LYS A 233 16.62 4.59 15.18
N LYS A 234 16.11 4.73 16.40
CA LYS A 234 15.06 3.85 16.93
C LYS A 234 13.75 4.06 16.18
N CYS A 235 13.38 5.30 15.88
CA CYS A 235 12.22 5.60 15.05
C CYS A 235 12.35 5.06 13.63
N LEU A 236 13.53 5.20 13.00
CA LEU A 236 13.80 4.60 11.68
C LEU A 236 13.64 3.09 11.70
N LEU A 237 14.17 2.41 12.72
CA LEU A 237 14.01 0.97 12.87
C LEU A 237 12.53 0.58 13.03
N LYS A 238 11.73 1.34 13.77
CA LYS A 238 10.28 1.11 13.90
C LYS A 238 9.53 1.27 12.56
N VAL A 239 9.94 2.22 11.72
CA VAL A 239 9.34 2.42 10.38
C VAL A 239 9.69 1.24 9.46
N VAL A 240 10.96 0.83 9.46
CA VAL A 240 11.48 -0.17 8.51
C VAL A 240 11.12 -1.60 8.93
N VAL A 241 11.30 -1.93 10.20
CA VAL A 241 11.21 -3.30 10.73
C VAL A 241 9.80 -3.57 11.25
N ASP A 242 9.36 -2.78 12.22
CA ASP A 242 8.11 -3.05 12.94
C ASP A 242 6.88 -2.63 12.13
N LYS A 243 7.05 -1.67 11.21
CA LYS A 243 5.97 -1.05 10.41
C LYS A 243 4.84 -0.46 11.26
N LEU A 244 5.16 -0.08 12.50
CA LEU A 244 4.21 0.44 13.49
C LEU A 244 4.23 1.99 13.54
N LEU A 245 5.14 2.60 12.81
CA LEU A 245 5.38 4.04 12.84
C LEU A 245 5.53 4.57 11.41
N ILE A 246 4.95 5.74 11.16
CA ILE A 246 5.24 6.56 9.99
C ILE A 246 6.01 7.77 10.52
N ALA A 247 7.22 8.02 10.02
CA ALA A 247 8.06 9.06 10.60
C ALA A 247 8.40 10.15 9.61
N SER A 248 8.36 11.42 10.01
CA SER A 248 8.86 12.53 9.22
C SER A 248 10.32 12.78 9.59
N PHE A 249 11.23 12.59 8.64
CA PHE A 249 12.64 12.95 8.80
C PHE A 249 12.99 14.03 7.77
N ARG A 250 13.84 14.97 8.18
CA ARG A 250 14.43 15.93 7.25
C ARG A 250 15.73 15.32 6.70
N ASN A 251 15.71 14.95 5.42
CA ASN A 251 16.82 14.41 4.62
C ASN A 251 17.64 13.27 5.25
N LEU A 252 17.26 12.02 4.93
CA LEU A 252 18.18 10.87 4.93
C LEU A 252 18.63 10.60 3.48
N CYS A 253 19.33 11.56 2.89
CA CYS A 253 20.29 11.43 1.79
C CYS A 253 21.03 12.77 1.66
#